data_AF-A0A940RC35-F1
#
_entry.id   AF-A0A940RC35-F1
#
_cell.length_a   1.000
_cell.length_b   1.000
_cell.length_c   1.000
_cell.angle_alpha   90.00
_cell.angle_beta   90.00
_cell.angle_gamma   90.00
#
_symmetry.space_group_name_H-M   'P 1'
#
loop_
_entity.id
_entity.type
_entity.pdbx_description
1 polymer ?
#
loop_
_entity_poly.entity_id
_entity_poly.type
_entity_poly.pdbx_seq_one_letter_code
_entity_poly.pdbx_strand_id
1 'polypeptide(L)'
;MHINYEFKASCNNLEALEMKLKELNPVFIGMDHQIDTYFNVPHGRLKLREGNIENSLIHYNRTNTADAKQSDVSLYQHQPDKNLKEVLSKALGIKTVVDKKRKIYFIDNVKFHFDE
;
A
#
# COMPACT_ATOMS: atom_id res chain seq x y z
N MET A 1 1.36 11.38 -14.25
CA MET A 1 2.28 10.88 -13.21
C MET A 1 1.90 11.54 -11.90
N HIS A 2 1.73 10.77 -10.83
CA HIS A 2 1.45 11.30 -9.50
C HIS A 2 2.67 11.11 -8.62
N ILE A 3 3.12 12.19 -7.98
CA ILE A 3 4.24 12.16 -7.04
C ILE A 3 3.68 11.87 -5.65
N ASN A 4 4.19 10.84 -5.00
CA ASN A 4 3.87 10.53 -3.60
C ASN A 4 5.13 10.60 -2.75
N TYR A 5 5.03 11.27 -1.59
CA TYR A 5 6.04 11.25 -0.54
C TYR A 5 5.56 10.36 0.61
N GLU A 6 6.30 9.29 0.88
CA GLU A 6 6.02 8.40 2.01
C GLU A 6 7.19 8.34 3.00
N PHE A 7 6.84 8.17 4.28
CA PHE A 7 7.75 7.81 5.36
C PHE A 7 7.18 6.60 6.10
N LYS A 8 8.06 5.69 6.55
CA LYS A 8 7.69 4.49 7.32
C LYS A 8 8.57 4.39 8.54
N ALA A 9 7.96 4.14 9.68
CA ALA A 9 8.64 3.87 10.94
C ALA A 9 8.12 2.57 11.54
N SER A 10 9.02 1.77 12.10
CA SER A 10 8.66 0.68 13.00
C SER A 10 8.30 1.24 14.37
N CYS A 11 7.28 0.68 15.02
CA CYS A 11 6.89 1.07 16.37
C CYS A 11 6.58 -0.19 17.19
N ASN A 12 6.95 -0.16 18.47
CA ASN A 12 6.64 -1.25 19.40
C ASN A 12 5.23 -1.11 20.04
N ASN A 13 4.57 0.03 19.86
CA ASN A 13 3.25 0.31 20.41
C ASN A 13 2.41 1.15 19.43
N LEU A 14 1.75 0.47 18.49
CA LEU A 14 0.88 1.10 17.49
C LEU A 14 -0.33 1.77 18.13
N GLU A 15 -0.90 1.18 19.19
CA GLU A 15 -2.09 1.72 19.88
C GLU A 15 -1.83 3.12 20.46
N ALA A 16 -0.66 3.33 21.08
CA ALA A 16 -0.28 4.63 21.63
C ALA A 16 -0.16 5.71 20.54
N LEU A 17 0.36 5.36 19.36
CA LEU A 17 0.44 6.29 18.23
C LEU A 17 -0.93 6.55 17.59
N GLU A 18 -1.79 5.53 17.51
CA GLU A 18 -3.16 5.68 17.01
C GLU A 18 -3.99 6.59 17.93
N MET A 19 -3.84 6.47 19.25
CA MET A 19 -4.50 7.38 20.21
C MET A 19 -4.07 8.83 20.00
N LYS A 20 -2.77 9.10 19.82
CA LYS A 20 -2.27 10.44 19.50
C LYS A 20 -2.82 10.98 18.19
N LEU A 21 -2.93 10.13 17.16
CA LEU A 21 -3.53 10.56 15.89
C LEU A 21 -5.00 10.95 16.08
N LYS A 22 -5.75 10.19 16.90
CA LYS A 22 -7.18 10.46 17.15
C LYS A 22 -7.43 11.83 17.80
N GLU A 23 -6.48 12.37 18.58
CA GLU A 23 -6.56 13.73 19.14
C GLU A 23 -6.61 14.82 18.05
N LEU A 24 -6.16 14.51 16.83
CA LEU A 24 -6.19 15.42 15.67
C LEU A 24 -7.49 15.32 14.85
N ASN A 25 -8.51 14.62 15.34
CA ASN A 25 -9.80 14.39 14.66
C ASN A 25 -9.67 13.86 13.22
N PRO A 26 -8.94 12.75 13.00
CA PRO A 26 -8.76 12.18 11.67
C PRO A 26 -10.05 11.56 11.15
N VAL A 27 -10.20 11.50 9.83
CA VAL A 27 -11.23 10.69 9.18
C VAL A 27 -10.78 9.25 9.17
N PHE A 28 -11.50 8.37 9.87
CA PHE A 28 -11.26 6.92 9.81
C PHE A 28 -12.01 6.30 8.63
N ILE A 29 -11.28 5.60 7.76
CA ILE A 29 -11.86 4.93 6.59
C ILE A 29 -12.24 3.48 6.92
N GLY A 30 -11.41 2.79 7.71
CA GLY A 30 -11.66 1.41 8.09
C GLY A 30 -10.39 0.58 8.27
N MET A 31 -10.61 -0.69 8.57
CA MET A 31 -9.57 -1.72 8.59
C MET A 31 -9.62 -2.51 7.28
N ASP A 32 -8.50 -2.56 6.59
CA ASP A 32 -8.32 -3.26 5.31
C ASP A 32 -7.36 -4.44 5.49
N HIS A 33 -7.83 -5.65 5.15
CA HIS A 33 -6.99 -6.84 5.03
C HIS A 33 -6.40 -6.83 3.62
N GLN A 34 -5.15 -6.38 3.50
CA GLN A 34 -4.49 -6.18 2.22
C GLN A 34 -3.54 -7.33 1.91
N ILE A 35 -3.75 -7.96 0.75
CA ILE A 35 -2.83 -8.91 0.14
C ILE A 35 -2.18 -8.23 -1.06
N ASP A 36 -0.92 -7.83 -0.89
CA ASP A 36 -0.08 -7.27 -1.95
C ASP A 36 0.75 -8.39 -2.60
N THR A 37 0.37 -8.80 -3.81
CA THR A 37 1.15 -9.75 -4.62
C THR A 37 2.12 -8.98 -5.51
N TYR A 38 3.42 -9.18 -5.33
CA TYR A 38 4.48 -8.58 -6.15
C TYR A 38 4.90 -9.53 -7.27
N PHE A 39 5.14 -8.98 -8.46
CA PHE A 39 5.54 -9.76 -9.64
C PHE A 39 6.98 -9.46 -10.05
N ASN A 40 7.61 -10.39 -10.79
CA ASN A 40 8.92 -10.12 -11.37
C ASN A 40 8.76 -9.19 -12.57
N VAL A 41 9.45 -8.05 -12.55
CA VAL A 41 9.47 -7.07 -13.65
C VAL A 41 10.88 -6.57 -13.86
N PRO A 42 11.28 -6.23 -15.10
CA PRO A 42 12.64 -5.77 -15.39
C PRO A 42 12.92 -4.37 -14.81
N HIS A 43 11.89 -3.54 -14.63
CA HIS A 43 12.02 -2.17 -14.15
C HIS A 43 11.00 -1.85 -13.05
N GLY A 44 11.50 -1.33 -11.94
CA GLY A 44 10.67 -0.91 -10.82
C GLY A 44 10.05 -2.05 -10.05
N ARG A 45 8.83 -1.81 -9.56
CA ARG A 45 8.04 -2.78 -8.81
C ARG A 45 6.62 -2.74 -9.31
N LEU A 46 6.06 -3.91 -9.57
CA LEU A 46 4.66 -4.10 -9.87
C LEU A 46 4.04 -4.92 -8.75
N LYS A 47 2.92 -4.43 -8.21
CA LYS A 47 2.11 -5.18 -7.26
C LYS A 47 0.63 -5.10 -7.59
N LEU A 48 -0.07 -6.21 -7.42
CA LEU A 48 -1.52 -6.26 -7.34
C LEU A 48 -1.90 -6.23 -5.86
N ARG A 49 -2.67 -5.22 -5.48
CA ARG A 49 -3.28 -5.07 -4.16
C ARG A 49 -4.71 -5.56 -4.22
N GLU A 50 -5.00 -6.55 -3.41
CA GLU A 50 -6.34 -7.07 -3.18
C GLU A 50 -6.71 -6.78 -1.72
N GLY A 51 -7.86 -6.17 -1.49
CA GLY A 51 -8.31 -5.78 -0.15
C GLY A 51 -9.84 -5.64 -0.06
N ASN A 52 -10.36 -5.52 1.15
CA ASN A 52 -11.78 -5.27 1.37
C ASN A 52 -12.14 -3.78 1.24
N ILE A 53 -11.14 -2.88 1.23
CA ILE A 53 -11.33 -1.45 0.98
C ILE A 53 -10.61 -1.04 -0.32
N GLU A 54 -9.32 -1.32 -0.45
CA GLU A 54 -8.53 -0.87 -1.60
C GLU A 54 -8.15 -2.01 -2.54
N ASN A 55 -8.44 -1.84 -3.84
CA ASN A 55 -8.07 -2.78 -4.89
C ASN A 55 -7.37 -2.04 -6.05
N SER A 56 -6.12 -2.40 -6.35
CA SER A 56 -5.34 -1.68 -7.36
C SER A 56 -4.16 -2.48 -7.91
N LEU A 57 -3.86 -2.28 -9.19
CA LEU A 57 -2.59 -2.63 -9.79
C LEU A 57 -1.69 -1.40 -9.75
N ILE A 58 -0.52 -1.52 -9.12
CA ILE A 58 0.38 -0.40 -8.86
C ILE A 58 1.76 -0.71 -9.41
N HIS A 59 2.23 0.12 -10.35
CA HIS A 59 3.63 0.19 -10.75
C HIS A 59 4.29 1.40 -10.11
N TYR A 60 5.48 1.23 -9.55
CA TYR A 60 6.23 2.34 -8.99
C TYR A 60 7.73 2.12 -9.02
N ASN A 61 8.46 3.25 -9.08
CA ASN A 61 9.89 3.33 -8.87
C ASN A 61 10.19 4.10 -7.58
N ARG A 62 11.06 3.55 -6.72
CA ARG A 62 11.57 4.28 -5.55
C ARG A 62 13.00 3.86 -5.23
N THR A 63 13.79 4.80 -4.72
CA THR A 63 15.13 4.53 -4.16
C THR A 63 15.04 3.71 -2.86
N ASN A 64 16.08 2.93 -2.58
CA ASN A 64 16.17 2.11 -1.36
C ASN A 64 16.90 2.86 -0.24
N THR A 65 16.38 4.02 0.18
CA THR A 65 16.93 4.81 1.32
C THR A 65 16.16 4.57 2.62
N ALA A 66 16.53 5.14 3.76
CA ALA A 66 15.71 5.08 4.99
C ALA A 66 14.81 6.33 5.15
N ASP A 67 15.22 7.44 4.54
CA ASP A 67 14.52 8.72 4.62
C ASP A 67 13.22 8.76 3.79
N ALA A 68 12.48 9.87 3.90
CA ALA A 68 11.29 10.14 3.09
C ALA A 68 11.61 9.95 1.60
N LYS A 69 10.73 9.23 0.90
CA LYS A 69 10.99 8.82 -0.49
C LYS A 69 9.94 9.36 -1.42
N GLN A 70 10.43 9.99 -2.49
CA GLN A 70 9.62 10.20 -3.67
C GLN A 70 9.41 8.88 -4.39
N SER A 71 8.16 8.57 -4.73
CA SER A 71 7.82 7.49 -5.64
C SER A 71 7.06 8.04 -6.84
N ASP A 72 7.51 7.68 -8.04
CA ASP A 72 6.72 7.86 -9.26
C ASP A 72 5.75 6.70 -9.37
N VAL A 73 4.46 6.99 -9.26
CA VAL A 73 3.42 5.97 -9.15
C VAL A 73 2.47 6.03 -10.34
N SER A 74 2.28 4.86 -10.95
CA SER A 74 1.19 4.57 -11.88
C SER A 74 0.22 3.62 -11.20
N LEU A 75 -0.97 4.11 -10.89
CA LEU A 75 -2.00 3.38 -10.15
C LEU A 75 -3.22 3.16 -11.05
N TYR A 76 -3.62 1.90 -11.18
CA TYR A 76 -4.85 1.48 -11.83
C TYR A 76 -5.77 0.85 -10.79
N GLN A 77 -6.91 1.49 -10.49
CA GLN A 77 -7.93 0.89 -9.65
C GLN A 77 -8.67 -0.18 -10.44
N HIS A 78 -8.88 -1.34 -9.82
CA HIS A 78 -9.62 -2.43 -10.46
C HIS A 78 -10.75 -2.90 -9.55
N GLN A 79 -11.77 -3.48 -10.16
CA GLN A 79 -12.77 -4.26 -9.43
C GLN A 79 -12.19 -5.63 -9.08
N PRO A 80 -12.45 -6.18 -7.88
CA PRO A 80 -11.94 -7.49 -7.49
C PRO A 80 -12.27 -8.57 -8.54
N ASP A 81 -11.24 -9.14 -9.13
CA ASP A 81 -11.34 -10.22 -10.10
C ASP A 81 -10.10 -11.12 -9.99
N LYS A 82 -10.33 -12.42 -9.81
CA LYS A 82 -9.28 -13.43 -9.69
C LYS A 82 -8.46 -13.57 -10.97
N ASN A 83 -9.07 -13.29 -12.13
CA ASN A 83 -8.44 -13.46 -13.44
C ASN A 83 -7.21 -12.56 -13.60
N LEU A 84 -7.24 -11.34 -13.04
CA LEU A 84 -6.12 -10.42 -13.15
C LEU A 84 -4.85 -10.99 -12.48
N LYS A 85 -4.99 -11.53 -11.27
CA LYS A 85 -3.89 -12.18 -10.56
C LYS A 85 -3.37 -13.38 -11.33
N GLU A 86 -4.25 -14.20 -11.89
CA GLU A 86 -3.89 -15.38 -12.66
C GLU A 86 -3.08 -15.01 -13.92
N VAL A 87 -3.56 -14.05 -14.69
CA VAL A 87 -2.88 -13.54 -15.90
C VAL A 87 -1.49 -13.00 -15.55
N LEU A 88 -1.39 -12.15 -14.53
CA LEU A 88 -0.10 -11.57 -14.10
C LEU A 88 0.86 -12.64 -13.58
N SER A 89 0.36 -13.61 -12.82
CA SER A 89 1.18 -14.71 -12.28
C SER A 89 1.74 -15.59 -13.40
N LYS A 90 0.94 -15.88 -14.43
CA LYS A 90 1.39 -16.63 -15.62
C LYS A 90 2.38 -15.85 -16.47
N ALA A 91 2.16 -14.56 -16.65
CA ALA A 91 2.99 -13.72 -17.52
C ALA A 91 4.34 -13.34 -16.90
N LEU A 92 4.37 -13.08 -15.59
CA LEU A 92 5.52 -12.46 -14.92
C LEU A 92 6.10 -13.33 -13.79
N GLY A 93 5.36 -14.31 -13.30
CA GLY A 93 5.68 -15.03 -12.07
C GLY A 93 5.53 -14.15 -10.83
N ILE A 94 5.26 -14.80 -9.70
CA ILE A 94 5.16 -14.13 -8.39
C ILE A 94 6.56 -13.99 -7.81
N LYS A 95 6.88 -12.78 -7.35
CA LYS A 95 8.12 -12.47 -6.62
C LYS A 95 7.96 -12.72 -5.13
N THR A 96 6.88 -12.20 -4.55
CA THR A 96 6.54 -12.37 -3.13
C THR A 96 5.09 -11.94 -2.88
N VAL A 97 4.51 -12.38 -1.77
CA VAL A 97 3.19 -11.98 -1.32
C VAL A 97 3.32 -11.39 0.08
N VAL A 98 2.74 -10.22 0.29
CA VAL A 98 2.67 -9.56 1.60
C VAL A 98 1.23 -9.53 2.03
N ASP A 99 0.94 -10.14 3.18
CA ASP A 99 -0.37 -10.15 3.83
C ASP A 99 -0.28 -9.28 5.08
N LYS A 100 -1.20 -8.32 5.24
CA LYS A 100 -1.24 -7.39 6.37
C LYS A 100 -2.64 -6.89 6.69
N LYS A 101 -2.85 -6.50 7.94
CA LYS A 101 -4.01 -5.71 8.35
C LYS A 101 -3.61 -4.26 8.45
N ARG A 102 -4.44 -3.37 7.91
CA ARG A 102 -4.14 -1.94 7.83
C ARG A 102 -5.32 -1.10 8.28
N LYS A 103 -5.14 -0.29 9.32
CA LYS A 103 -6.08 0.79 9.61
C LYS A 103 -5.74 2.01 8.77
N ILE A 104 -6.75 2.61 8.14
CA ILE A 104 -6.58 3.74 7.23
C ILE A 104 -7.25 4.99 7.81
N TYR A 105 -6.47 6.06 7.94
CA TYR A 105 -6.95 7.37 8.36
C TYR A 105 -6.52 8.46 7.38
N PHE A 106 -7.25 9.57 7.36
CA PHE A 106 -6.89 10.79 6.65
C PHE A 106 -6.96 12.02 7.54
N ILE A 107 -6.02 12.93 7.34
CA ILE A 107 -6.13 14.35 7.73
C ILE A 107 -5.79 15.14 6.47
N ASP A 108 -6.77 15.87 5.94
CA ASP A 108 -6.68 16.57 4.66
C ASP A 108 -6.15 15.65 3.54
N ASN A 109 -4.99 15.99 2.95
CA ASN A 109 -4.34 15.23 1.89
C ASN A 109 -3.34 14.16 2.39
N VAL A 110 -3.20 13.98 3.70
CA VAL A 110 -2.25 13.04 4.31
C VAL A 110 -2.97 11.76 4.71
N LYS A 111 -2.47 10.63 4.18
CA LYS A 111 -2.97 9.30 4.49
C LYS A 111 -2.08 8.61 5.52
N PHE A 112 -2.66 8.18 6.63
CA PHE A 112 -1.98 7.45 7.68
C PHE A 112 -2.34 5.97 7.63
N HIS A 113 -1.35 5.13 7.88
CA HIS A 113 -1.49 3.68 7.94
C HIS A 113 -0.91 3.16 9.25
N PHE A 114 -1.70 2.36 9.96
CA PHE A 114 -1.20 1.48 11.02
C PHE A 114 -1.27 0.05 10.50
N ASP A 115 -0.09 -0.56 10.31
CA ASP A 115 0.07 -1.90 9.75
C ASP A 115 0.36 -2.91 10.86
N GLU A 116 -0.33 -4.05 10.83
CA GLU A 116 -0.06 -5.27 11.60
C GLU A 116 0.24 -6.44 10.67
#